data_AF-A0A172Z3I3-F1
#
_entry.id   AF-A0A172Z3I3-F1
#
_cell.length_a   1.000
_cell.length_b   1.000
_cell.length_c   1.000
_cell.angle_alpha   90.00
_cell.angle_beta   90.00
_cell.angle_gamma   90.00
#
_symmetry.space_group_name_H-M   'P 1'
#
loop_
_entity.id
_entity.type
_entity.pdbx_description
1 polymer ?
#
loop_
_entity_poly.entity_id
_entity_poly.type
_entity_poly.pdbx_seq_one_letter_code
_entity_poly.pdbx_strand_id
1 'polypeptide(L)'
;MKTLLVVLAVVLAGCTGRPPEVRTVRVEVPLLVPCKTKGVEVPPWAAQGLKKSDSLELKVRALLAERRQRIGYERQLVSALGSCQ
;
A
#
# COMPACT_ATOMS: atom_id res chain seq x y z
N MET A 1 42.90 -26.49 -51.26
CA MET A 1 41.88 -27.09 -50.36
C MET A 1 42.11 -26.73 -48.89
N LYS A 2 43.33 -26.91 -48.35
CA LYS A 2 43.64 -26.60 -46.94
C LYS A 2 43.40 -25.13 -46.55
N THR A 3 43.71 -24.19 -47.45
CA THR A 3 43.47 -22.76 -47.27
C THR A 3 41.99 -22.39 -47.21
N LEU A 4 41.14 -23.04 -48.03
CA LEU A 4 39.69 -22.83 -48.01
C LEU A 4 39.07 -23.30 -46.68
N LEU A 5 39.55 -24.42 -46.14
CA LEU A 5 39.09 -24.93 -44.85
C LEU A 5 39.49 -24.00 -43.68
N VAL A 6 40.69 -23.40 -43.74
CA VAL A 6 41.14 -22.42 -42.76
C VAL A 6 40.31 -21.14 -42.83
N VAL A 7 40.05 -20.63 -44.03
CA VAL A 7 39.20 -19.43 -44.22
C VAL A 7 37.78 -19.68 -43.73
N LEU A 8 37.21 -20.85 -44.03
CA LEU A 8 35.87 -21.23 -43.57
C LEU A 8 35.79 -21.32 -42.04
N ALA A 9 36.80 -21.91 -41.40
CA ALA A 9 36.87 -22.01 -39.94
C ALA A 9 36.96 -20.63 -39.25
N VAL A 10 37.69 -19.68 -39.85
CA VAL A 10 37.81 -18.31 -39.34
C VAL A 10 36.48 -17.54 -39.43
N VAL A 11 35.74 -17.70 -40.53
CA VAL A 11 34.44 -17.04 -40.71
C VAL A 11 33.40 -17.59 -39.72
N LEU A 12 33.39 -18.90 -39.47
CA LEU A 12 32.48 -19.55 -38.53
C LEU A 12 32.76 -19.15 -37.06
N ALA A 13 34.03 -18.96 -36.70
CA ALA A 13 34.42 -18.51 -35.36
C ALA A 13 34.01 -17.04 -35.07
N GLY A 14 33.76 -16.23 -36.10
CA GLY A 14 33.30 -14.84 -35.95
C GLY A 14 31.84 -14.68 -35.50
N CYS A 15 31.00 -15.70 -35.70
CA CYS A 15 29.57 -15.64 -35.32
C CYS A 15 29.32 -15.85 -33.82
N THR A 16 30.24 -16.48 -33.08
CA THR A 16 30.06 -16.78 -31.64
C THR A 16 30.66 -15.72 -30.71
N GLY A 17 31.40 -14.74 -31.26
CA GLY A 17 32.16 -13.75 -30.49
C GLY A 17 31.41 -12.47 -30.09
N ARG A 18 30.13 -12.30 -30.46
CA ARG A 18 29.36 -11.11 -30.08
C ARG A 18 28.68 -11.33 -28.72
N PRO A 19 29.10 -10.64 -27.65
CA PRO A 19 28.37 -10.68 -26.39
C PRO A 19 26.98 -10.07 -26.57
N PRO A 20 25.93 -10.63 -25.93
CA PRO A 20 24.59 -10.06 -26.01
C PRO A 20 24.59 -8.64 -25.43
N GLU A 21 23.89 -7.72 -26.10
CA GLU A 21 23.70 -6.36 -25.61
C GLU A 21 22.81 -6.38 -24.36
N VAL A 22 23.42 -6.25 -23.18
CA VAL A 22 22.71 -6.27 -21.91
C VAL A 22 22.03 -4.91 -21.70
N ARG A 23 20.71 -4.88 -21.91
CA ARG A 23 19.89 -3.71 -21.57
C ARG A 23 19.43 -3.82 -20.13
N THR A 24 20.15 -3.14 -19.23
CA THR A 24 19.74 -3.03 -17.83
C THR A 24 18.50 -2.16 -17.75
N VAL A 25 17.35 -2.76 -17.43
CA VAL A 25 16.10 -2.04 -17.16
C VAL A 25 16.07 -1.68 -15.68
N ARG A 26 15.82 -0.41 -15.37
CA ARG A 26 15.57 0.01 -13.99
C ARG A 26 14.15 -0.41 -13.62
N VAL A 27 14.02 -1.25 -12.60
CA VAL A 27 12.73 -1.67 -12.06
C VAL A 27 12.51 -0.95 -10.73
N GLU A 28 11.40 -0.24 -10.60
CA GLU A 28 10.98 0.32 -9.33
C GLU A 28 10.33 -0.78 -8.50
N VAL A 29 10.99 -1.16 -7.42
CA VAL A 29 10.47 -2.15 -6.46
C VAL A 29 9.71 -1.37 -5.38
N PRO A 30 8.42 -1.68 -5.14
CA PRO A 30 7.68 -1.06 -4.05
C PRO A 30 8.30 -1.45 -2.72
N LEU A 31 8.74 -0.45 -1.95
CA LEU A 31 9.27 -0.62 -0.61
C LEU A 31 8.17 -0.29 0.41
N LEU A 32 8.03 -1.13 1.43
CA LEU A 32 7.10 -0.88 2.54
C LEU A 32 7.63 0.31 3.35
N VAL A 33 6.92 1.44 3.28
CA VAL A 33 7.21 2.63 4.08
C VAL A 33 6.54 2.48 5.46
N PRO A 34 7.28 2.57 6.57
CA PRO A 34 6.68 2.44 7.90
C PRO A 34 5.81 3.66 8.20
N CYS A 35 4.52 3.45 8.46
CA CYS A 35 3.64 4.53 8.88
C CYS A 35 3.98 5.00 10.30
N LYS A 36 4.28 6.30 10.44
CA LYS A 36 4.57 6.94 11.73
C LYS A 36 3.31 7.58 12.30
N THR A 37 2.29 6.77 12.58
CA THR A 37 1.06 7.23 13.23
C THR A 37 0.83 6.51 14.56
N LYS A 38 0.12 7.16 15.48
CA LYS A 38 -0.37 6.52 16.70
C LYS A 38 -1.78 5.97 16.45
N GLY A 39 -2.13 4.88 17.14
CA GLY A 39 -3.50 4.37 17.11
C GLY A 39 -4.48 5.44 17.59
N VAL A 40 -5.55 5.68 16.83
CA VAL A 40 -6.64 6.56 17.25
C VAL A 40 -7.48 5.82 18.27
N GLU A 41 -7.64 6.38 19.47
CA GLU A 41 -8.44 5.76 20.53
C GLU A 41 -9.93 5.77 20.18
N VAL A 42 -10.60 4.65 20.47
CA VAL A 42 -12.05 4.53 20.32
C VAL A 42 -12.71 5.38 21.40
N PRO A 43 -13.57 6.36 21.04
CA PRO A 43 -14.23 7.18 22.03
C PRO A 43 -15.27 6.38 22.83
N PRO A 44 -15.60 6.82 24.04
CA PRO A 44 -16.69 6.23 24.81
C PRO A 44 -18.02 6.56 24.12
N TRP A 45 -18.56 5.59 23.39
CA TRP A 45 -19.78 5.75 22.60
C TRP A 45 -20.98 6.07 23.48
N ALA A 46 -21.67 7.17 23.18
CA ALA A 46 -22.78 7.64 24.00
C ALA A 46 -23.93 6.61 24.10
N ALA A 47 -24.12 5.73 23.10
CA ALA A 47 -25.15 4.70 23.15
C ALA A 47 -24.76 3.44 23.94
N GLN A 48 -23.49 3.29 24.36
CA GLN A 48 -22.99 2.03 24.95
C GLN A 48 -23.68 1.66 26.27
N GLY A 49 -24.18 2.65 27.01
CA GLY A 49 -24.91 2.46 28.26
C GLY A 49 -26.44 2.35 28.14
N LEU A 50 -27.00 2.43 26.93
CA LEU A 50 -28.46 2.43 26.75
C LEU A 50 -29.07 1.06 27.07
N LYS A 51 -30.16 1.07 27.82
CA LYS A 51 -30.98 -0.09 28.15
C LYS A 51 -32.24 -0.13 27.29
N LYS A 52 -32.81 -1.33 27.14
CA LYS A 52 -34.07 -1.51 26.40
C LYS A 52 -35.22 -0.74 27.04
N SER A 53 -35.24 -0.65 28.38
CA SER A 53 -36.23 0.07 29.18
C SER A 53 -36.12 1.59 29.13
N ASP A 54 -35.04 2.15 28.59
CA ASP A 54 -34.84 3.59 28.57
C ASP A 54 -35.86 4.29 27.67
N SER A 55 -36.21 5.53 28.03
CA SER A 55 -37.15 6.34 27.27
C SER A 55 -36.63 6.61 25.85
N LEU A 56 -37.57 6.85 24.94
CA LEU A 56 -37.22 7.21 23.56
C LEU A 56 -36.38 8.50 23.50
N GLU A 57 -36.71 9.48 24.34
CA GLU A 57 -35.96 10.75 24.39
C GLU A 57 -34.50 10.51 24.78
N LEU A 58 -34.23 9.68 25.80
CA LEU A 58 -32.87 9.36 26.22
C LEU A 58 -32.08 8.68 25.08
N LYS A 59 -32.72 7.71 24.40
CA LYS A 59 -32.12 7.01 23.26
C LYS A 59 -31.79 7.94 22.11
N VAL A 60 -32.73 8.82 21.72
CA VAL A 60 -32.51 9.79 20.63
C VAL A 60 -31.38 10.76 20.98
N ARG A 61 -31.36 11.28 22.22
CA ARG A 61 -30.30 12.18 22.69
C ARG A 61 -28.91 11.52 22.63
N ALA A 62 -28.81 10.28 23.12
CA ALA A 62 -27.57 9.52 23.10
C ALA A 62 -27.11 9.23 21.66
N LEU A 63 -28.01 8.82 20.75
CA LEU A 63 -27.68 8.54 19.35
C LEU A 63 -27.26 9.81 18.58
N LEU A 64 -27.87 10.96 18.86
CA LEU A 64 -27.47 12.24 18.26
C LEU A 64 -26.08 12.69 18.75
N ALA A 65 -25.77 12.47 20.03
CA ALA A 65 -24.44 12.71 20.57
C ALA A 65 -23.40 11.78 19.93
N GLU A 66 -23.71 10.47 19.84
CA GLU A 66 -22.84 9.49 19.22
C GLU A 66 -22.58 9.78 17.74
N ARG A 67 -23.60 10.23 16.99
CA ARG A 67 -23.42 10.64 15.59
C ARG A 67 -22.31 11.69 15.44
N ARG A 68 -22.25 12.67 16.35
CA ARG A 68 -21.18 13.67 16.36
C ARG A 68 -19.83 13.07 16.75
N GLN A 69 -19.80 12.13 17.71
CA GLN A 69 -18.59 11.40 18.07
C GLN A 69 -18.03 10.63 16.87
N ARG A 70 -18.88 9.93 16.11
CA ARG A 70 -18.48 9.17 14.91
C ARG A 70 -17.89 10.07 13.83
N ILE A 71 -18.52 11.21 13.53
CA ILE A 71 -18.00 12.19 12.58
C ILE A 71 -16.59 12.68 13.00
N GLY A 72 -16.38 12.93 14.30
CA GLY A 72 -15.06 13.31 14.81
C GLY A 72 -14.03 12.19 14.68
N TYR A 73 -14.40 10.98 15.08
CA TYR A 73 -13.54 9.80 15.02
C TYR A 73 -13.14 9.44 13.57
N GLU A 74 -14.07 9.50 12.63
CA GLU A 74 -13.80 9.30 11.20
C GLU A 74 -12.79 10.32 10.66
N ARG A 75 -12.90 11.59 11.04
CA ARG A 75 -11.92 12.62 10.65
C ARG A 75 -10.53 12.34 11.23
N GLN A 76 -10.46 11.90 12.49
CA GLN A 76 -9.19 11.51 13.10
C GLN A 76 -8.57 10.30 12.39
N LEU A 77 -9.37 9.30 12.03
CA LEU A 77 -8.90 8.14 11.27
C LEU A 77 -8.39 8.53 9.88
N VAL A 78 -9.12 9.37 9.15
CA VAL A 78 -8.69 9.88 7.84
C VAL A 78 -7.36 10.64 7.97
N SER A 79 -7.22 11.48 9.00
CA SER A 79 -5.97 12.18 9.28
C SER A 79 -4.81 11.24 9.62
N ALA A 80 -5.08 10.18 10.38
CA ALA A 80 -4.08 9.18 10.74
C ALA A 80 -3.62 8.38 9.51
N LEU A 81 -4.55 8.01 8.62
CA LEU A 81 -4.26 7.34 7.35
C LEU A 81 -3.51 8.25 6.37
N GLY A 82 -3.85 9.54 6.31
CA GLY A 82 -3.13 10.52 5.49
C GLY A 82 -1.65 10.67 5.90
N SER A 83 -1.33 10.41 7.17
CA SER A 83 0.05 10.38 7.67
C SER A 83 0.83 9.10 7.26
N CYS A 84 0.16 8.12 6.63
CA CYS A 84 0.75 6.83 6.22
C CYS A 84 1.08 6.74 4.73
N GLN A 85 0.74 7.76 3.92
CA GLN A 85 1.11 7.87 2.51
C GLN A 85 2.48 8.52 2.37
#